data_AF-A0A661PQJ7-F1
#
_entry.id   AF-A0A661PQJ7-F1
#
_cell.length_a   1.000
_cell.length_b   1.000
_cell.length_c   1.000
_cell.angle_alpha   90.00
_cell.angle_beta   90.00
_cell.angle_gamma   90.00
#
_symmetry.space_group_name_H-M   'P 1'
#
loop_
_entity.id
_entity.type
_entity.pdbx_description
1 polymer ?
#
loop_
_entity_poly.entity_id
_entity_poly.type
_entity_poly.pdbx_seq_one_letter_code
_entity_poly.pdbx_strand_id
1 'polypeptide(L)'
;MNEMTVVDSRSKALAQVKRFLETEKRIPQLPQILLRIESALENPEIGGQELGRVILEDPALTAQVLKVANSTFYNPRGNKISTVSRAIVILGYDNIRRLVLGLSVSRMFTLLPRWSVYRRLWR
;
A
#
# COMPACT_ATOMS: atom_id res chain seq x y z
N MET A 1 16.25 18.40 39.27
CA MET A 1 15.52 18.65 38.01
C MET A 1 15.22 17.28 37.41
N ASN A 2 13.97 16.84 37.49
CA ASN A 2 13.62 15.45 37.83
C ASN A 2 13.21 14.59 36.62
N GLU A 3 13.91 13.48 36.39
CA GLU A 3 13.65 12.45 35.37
C GLU A 3 12.24 11.83 35.46
N MET A 4 11.58 11.97 36.62
CA MET A 4 10.24 11.43 36.90
C MET A 4 9.09 12.07 36.09
N THR A 5 9.22 13.32 35.62
CA THR A 5 8.14 14.01 34.87
C THR A 5 8.09 13.61 33.39
N VAL A 6 9.23 13.18 32.84
CA VAL A 6 9.36 12.73 31.45
C VAL A 6 8.77 11.32 31.27
N VAL A 7 8.92 10.46 32.27
CA VAL A 7 8.36 9.08 32.27
C VAL A 7 6.82 9.10 32.35
N ASP A 8 6.22 9.97 33.16
CA ASP A 8 4.76 10.12 33.26
C ASP A 8 4.13 10.62 31.94
N SER A 9 4.81 11.55 31.27
CA SER A 9 4.35 12.12 29.99
C SER A 9 4.33 11.08 28.86
N ARG A 10 5.36 10.22 28.78
CA ARG A 10 5.43 9.10 27.81
C ARG A 10 4.37 8.03 28.10
N SER A 11 4.15 7.73 29.38
CA SER A 11 3.18 6.72 29.83
C SER A 11 1.73 7.12 29.53
N LYS A 12 1.40 8.40 29.72
CA LYS A 12 0.09 8.97 29.35
C LYS A 12 -0.14 8.97 27.84
N ALA A 13 0.88 9.33 27.05
CA ALA A 13 0.77 9.33 25.59
C ALA A 13 0.51 7.92 25.03
N LEU A 14 1.21 6.89 25.53
CA LEU A 14 0.99 5.51 25.12
C LEU A 14 -0.40 5.00 25.52
N ALA A 15 -0.88 5.35 26.71
CA ALA A 15 -2.24 5.01 27.14
C ALA A 15 -3.32 5.68 26.27
N GLN A 16 -3.07 6.91 25.83
CA GLN A 16 -3.99 7.65 24.96
C GLN A 16 -4.04 7.05 23.54
N VAL A 17 -2.88 6.68 22.98
CA VAL A 17 -2.81 5.97 21.69
C VAL A 17 -3.53 4.63 21.78
N LYS A 18 -3.26 3.84 22.84
CA LYS A 18 -3.91 2.53 23.02
C LYS A 18 -5.44 2.65 23.12
N ARG A 19 -5.94 3.64 23.89
CA ARG A 19 -7.38 3.93 23.96
C ARG A 19 -7.96 4.34 22.60
N PHE A 20 -7.24 5.12 21.81
CA PHE A 20 -7.66 5.51 20.47
C PHE A 20 -7.77 4.27 19.55
N LEU A 21 -6.79 3.38 19.58
CA LEU A 21 -6.80 2.13 18.81
C LEU A 21 -7.95 1.18 19.25
N GLU A 22 -8.28 1.15 20.54
CA GLU A 22 -9.37 0.33 21.10
C GLU A 22 -10.77 0.90 20.82
N THR A 23 -10.89 2.23 20.73
CA THR A 23 -12.17 2.92 20.49
C THR A 23 -12.54 2.88 19.00
N GLU A 24 -11.55 3.05 18.13
CA GLU A 24 -11.79 3.23 16.69
C GLU A 24 -11.70 1.90 15.93
N LYS A 25 -12.83 1.19 15.89
CA LYS A 25 -13.04 -0.08 15.15
C LYS A 25 -12.77 -0.04 13.64
N ARG A 26 -12.31 1.09 13.09
CA ARG A 26 -12.22 1.35 11.64
C ARG A 26 -10.82 1.71 11.17
N ILE A 27 -9.78 1.46 11.95
CA ILE A 27 -8.42 1.58 11.45
C ILE A 27 -8.21 0.44 10.44
N PRO A 28 -8.03 0.76 9.16
CA PRO A 28 -7.85 -0.25 8.14
C PRO A 28 -6.49 -0.92 8.35
N GLN A 29 -6.47 -2.25 8.37
CA GLN A 29 -5.23 -3.00 8.52
C GLN A 29 -4.37 -2.85 7.27
N LEU A 30 -3.07 -2.65 7.45
CA LEU A 30 -2.12 -2.61 6.35
C LEU A 30 -2.13 -3.96 5.62
N PRO A 31 -2.30 -3.99 4.28
CA PRO A 31 -2.29 -5.23 3.54
C PRO A 31 -0.96 -5.96 3.70
N GLN A 32 -1.00 -7.25 4.03
CA GLN A 32 0.20 -8.08 4.19
C GLN A 32 1.07 -8.09 2.92
N ILE A 33 0.45 -7.99 1.74
CA ILE A 33 1.15 -7.92 0.47
C ILE A 33 2.05 -6.69 0.35
N LEU A 34 1.64 -5.54 0.91
CA LEU A 34 2.45 -4.33 0.90
C LEU A 34 3.70 -4.51 1.77
N LEU A 35 3.55 -5.08 2.97
CA LEU A 35 4.68 -5.39 3.85
C LEU A 35 5.69 -6.32 3.16
N ARG A 36 5.21 -7.39 2.52
CA ARG A 36 6.06 -8.32 1.77
C ARG A 36 6.83 -7.65 0.64
N ILE A 37 6.16 -6.77 -0.11
CA ILE A 37 6.79 -6.05 -1.22
C ILE A 37 7.80 -5.03 -0.71
N GLU A 38 7.49 -4.30 0.36
CA GLU A 38 8.43 -3.36 0.99
C GLU A 38 9.68 -4.10 1.48
N SER A 39 9.52 -5.20 2.21
CA SER A 39 10.66 -6.02 2.66
C SER A 39 11.45 -6.61 1.49
N ALA A 40 10.78 -6.97 0.39
CA ALA A 40 11.46 -7.46 -0.82
C ALA A 40 12.28 -6.35 -1.50
N LEU A 41 11.76 -5.12 -1.52
CA LEU A 41 12.41 -3.95 -2.12
C LEU A 41 13.53 -3.34 -1.25
N GLU A 42 13.61 -3.70 0.03
CA GLU A 42 14.75 -3.33 0.89
C GLU A 42 16.06 -3.99 0.43
N ASN A 43 15.99 -5.10 -0.30
CA ASN A 43 17.16 -5.73 -0.90
C ASN A 43 17.47 -5.09 -2.27
N PRO A 44 18.56 -4.31 -2.42
CA PRO A 44 18.91 -3.66 -3.68
C PRO A 44 19.26 -4.65 -4.81
N GLU A 45 19.61 -5.90 -4.48
CA GLU A 45 19.96 -6.96 -5.43
C GLU A 45 18.76 -7.83 -5.83
N ILE A 46 17.54 -7.50 -5.38
CA ILE A 46 16.38 -8.32 -5.71
C ILE A 46 16.13 -8.35 -7.21
N GLY A 47 15.96 -9.56 -7.75
CA GLY A 47 15.64 -9.76 -9.16
C GLY A 47 14.14 -9.56 -9.44
N GLY A 48 13.82 -9.09 -10.65
CA GLY A 48 12.43 -8.90 -11.08
C GLY A 48 11.60 -10.19 -11.17
N GLN A 49 12.23 -11.37 -11.15
CA GLN A 49 11.51 -12.64 -10.99
C GLN A 49 11.04 -12.87 -9.56
N GLU A 50 11.87 -12.53 -8.56
CA GLU A 50 11.58 -12.77 -7.16
C GLU A 50 10.49 -11.82 -6.65
N LEU A 51 10.61 -10.53 -6.95
CA LEU A 51 9.52 -9.58 -6.71
C LEU A 51 8.25 -9.96 -7.49
N GLY A 52 8.42 -10.47 -8.72
CA GLY A 52 7.32 -10.96 -9.54
C GLY A 52 6.52 -12.08 -8.86
N ARG A 53 7.18 -13.00 -8.15
CA ARG A 53 6.51 -14.07 -7.40
C ARG A 53 5.61 -13.52 -6.30
N VAL A 54 6.10 -12.54 -5.53
CA VAL A 54 5.30 -11.88 -4.48
C VAL A 54 4.08 -11.20 -5.08
N ILE A 55 4.25 -10.46 -6.19
CA ILE A 55 3.13 -9.78 -6.86
C ILE A 55 2.08 -10.77 -7.40
N LEU A 56 2.52 -11.93 -7.90
CA LEU A 56 1.64 -12.99 -8.43
C LEU A 56 0.74 -13.63 -7.35
N GLU A 57 1.08 -13.51 -6.06
CA GLU A 57 0.23 -13.98 -4.95
C GLU A 57 -1.08 -13.16 -4.82
N ASP A 58 -1.10 -11.91 -5.31
CA ASP A 58 -2.29 -11.06 -5.33
C ASP A 58 -2.75 -10.82 -6.78
N PRO A 59 -3.81 -11.51 -7.25
CA PRO A 59 -4.30 -11.37 -8.62
C PRO A 59 -4.77 -9.96 -8.97
N ALA A 60 -5.33 -9.22 -8.00
CA ALA A 60 -5.79 -7.86 -8.22
C ALA A 60 -4.61 -6.90 -8.38
N LEU A 61 -3.54 -7.08 -7.60
CA LEU A 61 -2.29 -6.34 -7.77
C LEU A 61 -1.63 -6.67 -9.12
N THR A 62 -1.54 -7.95 -9.47
CA THR A 62 -1.00 -8.42 -10.74
C THR A 62 -1.70 -7.78 -11.93
N ALA A 63 -3.04 -7.76 -11.93
CA ALA A 63 -3.83 -7.14 -12.98
C ALA A 63 -3.55 -5.63 -13.10
N GLN A 64 -3.40 -4.92 -11.97
CA GLN A 64 -3.10 -3.49 -11.97
C GLN A 64 -1.69 -3.20 -12.48
N VAL A 65 -0.69 -3.98 -12.07
CA VAL A 65 0.69 -3.86 -12.56
C VAL A 65 0.74 -4.04 -14.08
N LEU A 66 0.11 -5.09 -14.59
CA LEU A 66 0.03 -5.33 -16.04
C LEU A 66 -0.75 -4.23 -16.76
N LYS A 67 -1.85 -3.73 -16.19
CA LYS A 67 -2.64 -2.64 -16.77
C LYS A 67 -1.81 -1.36 -16.91
N VAL A 68 -1.05 -1.00 -15.86
CA VAL A 68 -0.21 0.21 -15.88
C VAL A 68 0.98 0.02 -16.83
N ALA A 69 1.61 -1.14 -16.83
CA ALA A 69 2.70 -1.45 -17.77
C ALA A 69 2.25 -1.38 -19.24
N ASN A 70 1.01 -1.78 -19.53
CA ASN A 70 0.43 -1.70 -20.88
C ASN A 70 -0.18 -0.32 -21.21
N SER A 71 -0.15 0.65 -20.29
CA SER A 71 -0.66 1.99 -20.58
C SER A 71 0.17 2.68 -21.67
N THR A 72 -0.43 3.61 -22.41
CA THR A 72 0.23 4.36 -23.48
C THR A 72 1.47 5.13 -23.01
N PHE A 73 1.52 5.49 -21.73
CA PHE A 73 2.66 6.16 -21.12
C PHE A 73 3.89 5.25 -21.01
N TYR A 74 3.71 3.99 -20.57
CA TYR A 74 4.81 3.04 -20.38
C TYR A 74 5.06 2.15 -21.60
N ASN A 75 4.05 1.98 -22.46
CA ASN A 75 4.12 1.15 -23.67
C ASN A 75 3.53 1.89 -24.88
N PRO A 76 4.20 2.94 -25.38
CA PRO A 76 3.71 3.73 -26.51
C PRO A 76 3.65 2.94 -27.81
N ARG A 77 4.43 1.85 -27.93
CA ARG A 77 4.45 0.97 -29.11
C ARG A 77 3.31 -0.06 -29.12
N GLY A 78 2.57 -0.21 -28.02
CA GLY A 78 1.44 -1.15 -27.94
C GLY A 78 1.81 -2.63 -27.93
N ASN A 79 3.06 -2.99 -27.64
CA ASN A 79 3.47 -4.39 -27.56
C ASN A 79 2.86 -5.05 -26.32
N LYS A 80 2.06 -6.11 -26.47
CA LYS A 80 1.37 -6.73 -25.34
C LYS A 80 2.36 -7.25 -24.28
N ILE A 81 2.25 -6.74 -23.06
CA ILE A 81 3.01 -7.20 -21.90
C ILE A 81 2.11 -8.13 -21.07
N SER A 82 2.46 -9.41 -21.00
CA SER A 82 1.68 -10.44 -20.28
C SER A 82 2.37 -10.98 -19.03
N THR A 83 3.65 -10.63 -18.80
CA THR A 83 4.42 -11.16 -17.66
C THR A 83 4.77 -10.07 -16.66
N VAL A 84 4.68 -10.39 -15.37
CA VAL A 84 4.98 -9.45 -14.28
C VAL A 84 6.46 -9.07 -14.28
N SER A 85 7.37 -10.02 -14.54
CA SER A 85 8.81 -9.72 -14.63
C SER A 85 9.12 -8.71 -15.72
N ARG A 86 8.44 -8.77 -16.88
CA ARG A 86 8.63 -7.76 -17.94
C ARG A 86 7.99 -6.41 -17.58
N ALA A 87 6.85 -6.43 -16.90
CA ALA A 87 6.26 -5.21 -16.36
C ALA A 87 7.17 -4.53 -15.34
N ILE A 88 7.84 -5.29 -14.46
CA ILE A 88 8.83 -4.79 -13.50
C ILE A 88 9.99 -4.09 -14.22
N VAL A 89 10.52 -4.70 -15.29
CA VAL A 89 11.63 -4.11 -16.07
C VAL A 89 11.23 -2.77 -16.71
N ILE A 90 9.99 -2.66 -17.19
CA ILE A 90 9.51 -1.44 -17.87
C ILE A 90 9.14 -0.35 -16.87
N LEU A 91 8.49 -0.71 -15.76
CA LEU A 91 8.04 0.23 -14.74
C LEU A 91 9.18 0.67 -13.81
N GLY A 92 10.11 -0.24 -13.49
CA GLY A 92 11.08 -0.05 -12.43
C GLY A 92 10.50 -0.27 -11.02
N TYR A 93 11.38 -0.52 -10.07
CA TYR A 93 11.02 -0.86 -8.69
C TYR A 93 10.26 0.26 -7.96
N ASP A 94 10.66 1.52 -8.15
CA ASP A 94 10.01 2.68 -7.52
C ASP A 94 8.56 2.84 -7.93
N ASN A 95 8.25 2.62 -9.21
CA ASN A 95 6.87 2.72 -9.70
C ASN A 95 6.02 1.58 -9.18
N ILE A 96 6.58 0.37 -9.03
CA ILE A 96 5.88 -0.73 -8.37
C ILE A 96 5.56 -0.38 -6.93
N ARG A 97 6.52 0.15 -6.17
CA ARG A 97 6.33 0.58 -4.79
C ARG A 97 5.17 1.57 -4.68
N ARG A 98 5.17 2.61 -5.52
CA ARG A 98 4.12 3.63 -5.58
C ARG A 98 2.76 3.04 -5.93
N LEU A 99 2.70 2.10 -6.89
CA LEU A 99 1.47 1.42 -7.27
C LEU A 99 0.90 0.59 -6.11
N VAL A 100 1.73 -0.20 -5.46
CA VAL A 100 1.32 -1.08 -4.35
C VAL A 100 0.82 -0.24 -3.17
N LEU A 101 1.52 0.85 -2.83
CA LEU A 101 1.10 1.79 -1.81
C LEU A 101 -0.26 2.43 -2.16
N GLY A 102 -0.40 2.96 -3.38
CA GLY A 102 -1.63 3.59 -3.83
C GLY A 102 -2.82 2.64 -3.84
N LEU A 103 -2.63 1.40 -4.29
CA LEU A 103 -3.66 0.37 -4.28
C LEU A 103 -4.03 -0.06 -2.86
N SER A 104 -3.04 -0.17 -1.97
CA SER A 104 -3.27 -0.51 -0.57
C SER A 104 -4.12 0.56 0.10
N VAL A 105 -3.74 1.84 -0.05
CA VAL A 105 -4.51 2.98 0.47
C VAL A 105 -5.92 3.01 -0.12
N SER A 106 -6.05 2.81 -1.43
CA SER A 106 -7.37 2.77 -2.08
C SER A 106 -8.28 1.68 -1.50
N ARG A 107 -7.76 0.47 -1.27
CA ARG A 107 -8.51 -0.63 -0.63
C ARG A 107 -8.98 -0.27 0.77
N MET A 108 -8.13 0.41 1.56
CA MET A 108 -8.49 0.88 2.89
C MET A 108 -9.68 1.85 2.87
N PHE A 109 -9.67 2.82 1.95
CA PHE A 109 -10.73 3.83 1.84
C PHE A 109 -12.02 3.30 1.21
N THR A 110 -11.97 2.21 0.45
CA THR A 110 -13.16 1.56 -0.13
C THR A 110 -14.07 0.95 0.95
N LEU A 111 -13.56 0.76 2.18
CA LEU A 111 -14.33 0.29 3.34
C LEU A 111 -15.26 1.38 3.93
N LEU A 112 -15.19 2.62 3.43
CA LEU A 112 -16.11 3.68 3.82
C LEU A 112 -17.39 3.60 2.97
N PRO A 113 -18.59 3.49 3.60
CA PRO A 113 -19.83 3.37 2.85
C PRO A 113 -20.03 4.56 1.92
N ARG A 114 -20.30 4.29 0.63
CA ARG A 114 -20.55 5.32 -0.39
C ARG A 114 -21.68 6.29 0.01
N TRP A 115 -22.60 5.87 0.88
CA TRP A 115 -23.72 6.69 1.35
C TRP A 115 -23.34 7.75 2.40
N SER A 116 -22.23 7.60 3.15
CA SER A 116 -21.84 8.58 4.19
C SER A 116 -21.43 9.95 3.62
N VAL A 117 -21.11 10.02 2.33
CA VAL A 117 -20.77 11.28 1.63
C VAL A 117 -22.02 12.10 1.32
N TYR A 118 -23.17 11.46 1.08
CA TYR A 118 -24.40 12.17 0.69
C TYR A 118 -25.09 12.87 1.86
N ARG A 119 -24.89 12.44 3.11
CA ARG A 119 -25.62 12.99 4.27
C ARG A 119 -25.21 14.42 4.66
N ARG A 120 -24.13 14.97 4.09
CA ARG A 120 -23.64 16.33 4.38
C ARG A 120 -24.00 17.36 3.30
N LEU A 121 -24.52 16.93 2.15
CA LEU A 121 -24.85 17.83 1.01
C LEU A 121 -26.32 18.25 0.95
N TRP A 122 -27.19 17.62 1.74
CA TRP A 122 -28.64 17.92 1.75
C TRP A 122 -29.08 18.52 3.09
N ARG A 123 -28.36 19.55 3.53
CA ARG A 123 -28.84 20.51 4.52
C ARG A 123 -28.88 21.88 3.90
#